data_AF-B4WTZ3-F1
#
_entry.id   AF-B4WTZ3-F1
#
_cell.length_a   1.000
_cell.length_b   1.000
_cell.length_c   1.000
_cell.angle_alpha   90.00
_cell.angle_beta   90.00
_cell.angle_gamma   90.00
#
_symmetry.space_group_name_H-M   'P 1'
#
loop_
_entity.id
_entity.type
_entity.pdbx_description
1 polymer ?
#
loop_
_entity_poly.entity_id
_entity_poly.type
_entity_poly.pdbx_seq_one_letter_code
_entity_poly.pdbx_strand_id
1 'polypeptide(L)'
;MSFIVAIAILVFAGLLSACESKILTHSTTPPTPEAPAETAPSNVEQNLSVATDCATYQKAFELHLDSEAVNCSADFLEVAATGIPDLISEVSEDVPMVGIRSWIQRVLIPYDYQWRIPLSPTWLSEPTEASARGPIAVAVDGVPIFHYERRPDVSTSLDNHEQHNDTVTQGELDQCGGHAGQGEDYHYHYAPVCLMDKHSPDLPIAFCLERCTYLLR
;
A
#
# COMPACT_ATOMS: atom_id res chain seq x y z
N MET A 1 29.26 -19.23 18.76
CA MET A 1 29.55 -18.61 17.44
C MET A 1 28.30 -17.87 17.01
N SER A 2 28.33 -16.55 17.04
CA SER A 2 27.26 -15.68 16.54
C SER A 2 27.94 -14.44 15.96
N PHE A 3 27.76 -14.19 14.67
CA PHE A 3 28.20 -12.96 14.05
C PHE A 3 27.02 -11.98 14.03
N ILE A 4 27.20 -10.86 14.71
CA ILE A 4 26.40 -9.65 14.50
C ILE A 4 27.21 -8.79 13.54
N VAL A 5 26.64 -8.42 12.39
CA VAL A 5 27.17 -7.36 11.54
C VAL A 5 26.13 -6.24 11.53
N ALA A 6 26.51 -5.10 12.09
CA ALA A 6 25.63 -3.94 12.22
C ALA A 6 25.58 -3.11 10.93
N ILE A 7 24.44 -2.46 10.72
CA ILE A 7 24.14 -1.60 9.57
C ILE A 7 25.05 -0.36 9.58
N ALA A 8 25.64 -0.04 8.42
CA ALA A 8 26.41 1.18 8.23
C ALA A 8 25.48 2.34 7.84
N ILE A 9 25.34 3.33 8.73
CA ILE A 9 24.69 4.61 8.43
C ILE A 9 25.75 5.54 7.82
N LEU A 10 25.46 6.10 6.64
CA LEU A 10 26.32 7.08 5.96
C LEU A 10 25.67 8.47 6.02
N VAL A 11 26.43 9.45 6.52
CA VAL A 11 26.03 10.84 6.75
C VAL A 11 26.84 11.76 5.83
N PHE A 12 26.18 12.64 5.08
CA PHE A 12 26.76 13.75 4.32
C PHE A 12 25.69 14.85 4.09
N ALA A 13 26.05 16.04 3.61
CA ALA A 13 26.40 17.18 4.47
C ALA A 13 26.31 18.54 3.72
N GLY A 14 25.17 19.24 3.85
CA GLY A 14 24.95 20.65 3.43
C GLY A 14 24.43 20.89 1.98
N LEU A 15 23.58 21.91 1.68
CA LEU A 15 23.23 23.15 2.44
C LEU A 15 22.03 23.97 1.74
N LEU A 16 21.83 25.33 1.84
CA LEU A 16 20.68 26.14 1.22
C LEU A 16 20.99 27.52 0.46
N SER A 17 20.43 27.88 -0.75
CA SER A 17 20.70 29.14 -1.60
C SER A 17 19.48 29.79 -2.29
N ALA A 18 19.57 31.10 -2.58
CA ALA A 18 18.43 32.00 -2.77
C ALA A 18 18.17 32.52 -4.20
N CYS A 19 16.96 33.06 -4.41
CA CYS A 19 16.80 34.40 -5.01
C CYS A 19 15.57 35.12 -4.41
N GLU A 20 15.49 36.45 -4.58
CA GLU A 20 14.98 37.40 -3.57
C GLU A 20 13.84 38.31 -4.07
N SER A 21 13.00 38.84 -3.17
CA SER A 21 12.51 40.23 -3.27
C SER A 21 12.09 40.87 -1.94
N LYS A 22 12.66 42.06 -1.68
CA LYS A 22 12.71 42.86 -0.44
C LYS A 22 11.39 43.40 0.12
N ILE A 23 11.31 43.49 1.46
CA ILE A 23 10.92 44.72 2.20
C ILE A 23 11.86 44.91 3.42
N LEU A 24 12.24 46.15 3.73
CA LEU A 24 13.20 46.54 4.77
C LEU A 24 12.54 46.90 6.11
N THR A 25 12.96 46.26 7.22
CA THR A 25 13.06 46.88 8.56
C THR A 25 14.29 46.33 9.30
N HIS A 26 14.79 47.09 10.28
CA HIS A 26 16.15 46.96 10.81
C HIS A 26 16.13 46.37 12.24
N SER A 27 16.83 45.27 12.50
CA SER A 27 17.09 44.75 13.84
C SER A 27 18.42 43.99 13.90
N THR A 28 19.13 44.09 15.01
CA THR A 28 20.55 43.70 15.12
C THR A 28 20.77 42.36 15.81
N THR A 29 21.25 41.36 15.06
CA THR A 29 21.84 40.12 15.58
C THR A 29 22.88 39.60 14.56
N PRO A 30 23.97 38.93 15.00
CA PRO A 30 25.05 38.50 14.11
C PRO A 30 24.67 37.25 13.30
N PRO A 31 25.23 37.06 12.09
CA PRO A 31 24.77 36.03 11.16
C PRO A 31 25.31 34.63 11.48
N THR A 32 24.40 33.66 11.55
CA THR A 32 24.67 32.22 11.37
C THR A 32 24.77 31.93 9.86
N PRO A 33 25.70 31.07 9.38
CA PRO A 33 25.87 30.87 7.93
C PRO A 33 24.70 30.10 7.26
N GLU A 34 24.05 30.77 6.29
CA GLU A 34 23.36 30.16 5.12
C GLU A 34 24.39 29.74 4.01
N ALA A 35 24.03 29.57 2.71
CA ALA A 35 24.64 28.48 1.92
C ALA A 35 24.40 28.34 0.35
N PRO A 36 24.75 27.18 -0.30
CA PRO A 36 24.26 26.65 -1.62
C PRO A 36 22.97 25.74 -1.56
N ALA A 37 21.96 25.86 -2.45
CA ALA A 37 20.60 25.26 -2.37
C ALA A 37 20.46 23.78 -2.73
N GLU A 38 19.79 23.00 -1.88
CA GLU A 38 19.32 21.66 -2.27
C GLU A 38 18.08 21.77 -3.18
N THR A 39 18.34 21.78 -4.49
CA THR A 39 17.33 21.58 -5.53
C THR A 39 16.60 20.26 -5.31
N ALA A 40 15.27 20.28 -5.41
CA ALA A 40 14.44 19.08 -5.29
C ALA A 40 14.96 17.95 -6.21
N PRO A 41 14.97 16.69 -5.74
CA PRO A 41 15.46 15.58 -6.55
C PRO A 41 14.58 15.45 -7.80
N SER A 42 15.25 15.50 -8.96
CA SER A 42 14.62 15.37 -10.27
C SER A 42 13.81 14.09 -10.38
N ASN A 43 12.63 14.18 -10.99
CA ASN A 43 11.75 13.08 -11.36
C ASN A 43 12.52 11.81 -11.72
N VAL A 44 12.51 10.83 -10.81
CA VAL A 44 12.83 9.45 -11.16
C VAL A 44 11.61 8.92 -11.88
N GLU A 45 11.59 9.03 -13.21
CA GLU A 45 10.74 8.18 -14.03
C GLU A 45 11.14 6.73 -13.72
N GLN A 46 10.39 6.12 -12.80
CA GLN A 46 10.42 4.69 -12.51
C GLN A 46 9.95 3.98 -13.77
N ASN A 47 10.86 3.77 -14.73
CA ASN A 47 10.65 2.92 -15.90
C ASN A 47 10.70 1.43 -15.48
N LEU A 48 9.85 1.10 -14.50
CA LEU A 48 9.39 -0.24 -14.25
C LEU A 48 8.49 -0.59 -15.43
N SER A 49 8.99 -1.46 -16.32
CA SER A 49 8.17 -2.10 -17.33
C SER A 49 7.19 -3.04 -16.63
N VAL A 50 6.08 -2.48 -16.13
CA VAL A 50 4.94 -3.24 -15.62
C VAL A 50 4.53 -4.20 -16.72
N ALA A 51 4.48 -5.50 -16.43
CA ALA A 51 4.08 -6.49 -17.42
C ALA A 51 2.65 -6.17 -17.88
N THR A 52 2.43 -6.01 -19.18
CA THR A 52 1.11 -5.67 -19.74
C THR A 52 0.40 -6.87 -20.36
N ASP A 53 1.01 -8.05 -20.31
CA ASP A 53 0.42 -9.28 -20.82
C ASP A 53 -0.39 -9.99 -19.72
N CYS A 54 -1.57 -10.48 -20.10
CA CYS A 54 -2.50 -11.07 -19.15
C CYS A 54 -1.96 -12.36 -18.52
N ALA A 55 -1.08 -13.12 -19.20
CA ALA A 55 -0.53 -14.37 -18.68
C ALA A 55 0.42 -14.13 -17.49
N THR A 56 1.25 -13.08 -17.54
CA THR A 56 2.08 -12.67 -16.39
C THR A 56 1.22 -12.24 -15.20
N TYR A 57 0.10 -11.56 -15.44
CA TYR A 57 -0.85 -11.18 -14.38
C TYR A 57 -1.59 -12.39 -13.80
N GLN A 58 -2.13 -13.29 -14.63
CA GLN A 58 -2.79 -14.53 -14.18
C GLN A 58 -1.89 -15.33 -13.24
N LYS A 59 -0.60 -15.46 -13.58
CA LYS A 59 0.41 -16.16 -12.78
C LYS A 59 0.54 -15.62 -11.35
N ALA A 60 0.24 -14.34 -11.11
CA ALA A 60 0.26 -13.76 -9.77
C ALA A 60 -0.84 -14.34 -8.86
N PHE A 61 -1.98 -14.75 -9.43
CA PHE A 61 -3.13 -15.30 -8.70
C PHE A 61 -3.10 -16.83 -8.57
N GLU A 62 -2.35 -17.55 -9.41
CA GLU A 62 -2.30 -19.04 -9.48
C GLU A 62 -2.01 -19.77 -8.16
N LEU A 63 -1.41 -19.11 -7.16
CA LEU A 63 -1.09 -19.68 -5.84
C LEU A 63 -2.13 -19.38 -4.75
N HIS A 64 -3.17 -18.61 -5.09
CA HIS A 64 -4.13 -18.06 -4.11
C HIS A 64 -5.59 -18.13 -4.58
N LEU A 65 -5.85 -18.35 -5.87
CA LEU A 65 -7.18 -18.54 -6.45
C LEU A 65 -7.20 -19.69 -7.48
N ASP A 66 -8.35 -20.34 -7.61
CA ASP A 66 -8.61 -21.32 -8.66
C ASP A 66 -8.48 -20.70 -10.07
N SER A 67 -8.01 -21.47 -11.04
CA SER A 67 -7.74 -20.96 -12.40
C SER A 67 -8.97 -20.40 -13.12
N GLU A 68 -10.14 -20.95 -12.79
CA GLU A 68 -11.46 -20.57 -13.28
C GLU A 68 -11.94 -19.22 -12.73
N ALA A 69 -11.36 -18.74 -11.62
CA ALA A 69 -11.68 -17.47 -11.02
C ALA A 69 -10.95 -16.29 -11.69
N VAL A 70 -9.95 -16.55 -12.55
CA VAL A 70 -9.02 -15.54 -13.09
C VAL A 70 -9.03 -15.56 -14.62
N ASN A 71 -9.90 -14.75 -15.22
CA ASN A 71 -10.14 -14.71 -16.67
C ASN A 71 -9.46 -13.51 -17.36
N CYS A 72 -9.10 -13.68 -18.63
CA CYS A 72 -8.57 -12.61 -19.48
C CYS A 72 -9.62 -12.11 -20.49
N SER A 73 -9.76 -10.79 -20.57
CA SER A 73 -10.38 -10.10 -21.71
C SER A 73 -9.30 -9.41 -22.56
N ALA A 74 -9.69 -8.62 -23.56
CA ALA A 74 -8.74 -7.88 -24.40
C ALA A 74 -7.98 -6.79 -23.64
N ASP A 75 -8.65 -6.10 -22.71
CA ASP A 75 -8.14 -4.89 -22.03
C ASP A 75 -8.02 -5.06 -20.50
N PHE A 76 -8.63 -6.11 -19.94
CA PHE A 76 -8.76 -6.33 -18.48
C PHE A 76 -8.51 -7.79 -18.09
N LEU A 77 -7.89 -7.96 -16.92
CA LEU A 77 -8.00 -9.18 -16.12
C LEU A 77 -9.28 -9.10 -15.28
N GLU A 78 -10.06 -10.17 -15.28
CA GLU A 78 -11.30 -10.31 -14.51
C GLU A 78 -11.06 -11.35 -13.41
N VAL A 79 -11.31 -10.98 -12.14
CA VAL A 79 -11.00 -11.84 -10.98
C VAL A 79 -12.22 -11.97 -10.07
N ALA A 80 -12.70 -13.19 -9.87
CA ALA A 80 -13.69 -13.53 -8.87
C ALA A 80 -13.02 -13.98 -7.57
N ALA A 81 -13.53 -13.57 -6.41
CA ALA A 81 -13.01 -14.02 -5.11
C ALA A 81 -14.08 -13.93 -4.02
N THR A 82 -13.90 -14.66 -2.92
CA THR A 82 -14.86 -14.71 -1.79
C THR A 82 -14.50 -13.74 -0.66
N GLY A 83 -13.45 -12.92 -0.82
CA GLY A 83 -12.99 -11.98 0.21
C GLY A 83 -12.40 -12.65 1.46
N ILE A 84 -12.24 -13.97 1.47
CA ILE A 84 -11.53 -14.69 2.51
C ILE A 84 -10.10 -14.93 2.00
N PRO A 85 -9.06 -14.52 2.74
CA PRO A 85 -7.69 -14.78 2.34
C PRO A 85 -7.40 -16.27 2.46
N ASP A 86 -6.94 -16.90 1.37
CA ASP A 86 -6.53 -18.29 1.36
C ASP A 86 -5.09 -18.44 1.88
N LEU A 87 -4.97 -18.31 3.20
CA LEU A 87 -3.75 -18.44 3.99
C LEU A 87 -3.33 -19.92 4.09
N ILE A 88 -3.08 -20.57 2.94
CA ILE A 88 -2.47 -21.90 2.90
C ILE A 88 -1.05 -21.81 3.44
N SER A 89 -0.91 -22.20 4.70
CA SER A 89 0.35 -22.59 5.29
C SER A 89 0.10 -23.81 6.17
N GLU A 90 0.71 -24.93 5.80
CA GLU A 90 0.59 -26.20 6.54
C GLU A 90 1.30 -26.17 7.91
N VAL A 91 1.82 -25.01 8.32
CA VAL A 91 2.68 -24.83 9.51
C VAL A 91 2.48 -23.54 10.30
N SER A 92 1.71 -22.55 9.84
CA SER A 92 1.64 -21.24 10.52
C SER A 92 0.34 -21.00 11.29
N GLU A 93 0.44 -20.05 12.23
CA GLU A 93 -0.65 -19.56 13.06
C GLU A 93 -1.46 -18.46 12.34
N ASP A 94 -1.29 -18.31 11.02
CA ASP A 94 -1.87 -17.25 10.18
C ASP A 94 -3.34 -17.50 9.91
N VAL A 95 -4.13 -17.26 10.94
CA VAL A 95 -5.59 -17.30 10.93
C VAL A 95 -6.10 -15.86 10.86
N PRO A 96 -6.99 -15.52 9.91
CA PRO A 96 -7.54 -14.18 9.82
C PRO A 96 -8.19 -13.75 11.14
N MET A 97 -8.09 -12.46 11.48
CA MET A 97 -8.52 -11.87 12.75
C MET A 97 -7.66 -12.21 13.99
N VAL A 98 -6.62 -13.04 13.88
CA VAL A 98 -5.72 -13.35 15.02
C VAL A 98 -4.60 -12.31 15.14
N GLY A 99 -4.34 -11.86 16.38
CA GLY A 99 -3.35 -10.82 16.67
C GLY A 99 -3.90 -9.40 16.82
N ILE A 100 -5.18 -9.18 16.46
CA ILE A 100 -5.89 -7.91 16.69
C ILE A 100 -5.86 -7.54 18.18
N ARG A 101 -5.48 -6.29 18.49
CA ARG A 101 -5.36 -5.76 19.86
C ARG A 101 -6.51 -4.81 20.22
N SER A 102 -7.09 -4.14 19.23
CA SER A 102 -8.26 -3.25 19.33
C SER A 102 -9.35 -3.74 18.39
N TRP A 103 -10.11 -4.74 18.82
CA TRP A 103 -11.18 -5.34 18.00
C TRP A 103 -12.38 -4.42 17.87
N ILE A 104 -12.73 -4.03 16.63
CA ILE A 104 -13.85 -3.13 16.31
C ILE A 104 -15.24 -3.81 16.32
N GLN A 105 -15.35 -4.98 16.96
CA GLN A 105 -16.59 -5.75 17.11
C GLN A 105 -17.20 -6.28 15.80
N ARG A 106 -16.34 -6.58 14.82
CA ARG A 106 -16.68 -7.10 13.49
C ARG A 106 -16.15 -8.52 13.28
N VAL A 107 -16.83 -9.31 12.48
CA VAL A 107 -16.51 -10.72 12.20
C VAL A 107 -16.33 -10.93 10.72
N LEU A 108 -15.39 -11.80 10.33
CA LEU A 108 -15.17 -12.13 8.92
C LEU A 108 -16.37 -12.91 8.37
N ILE A 109 -17.01 -12.38 7.34
CA ILE A 109 -18.05 -13.04 6.55
C ILE A 109 -17.60 -13.02 5.07
N PRO A 110 -17.66 -14.16 4.35
CA PRO A 110 -17.34 -14.19 2.92
C PRO A 110 -18.24 -13.24 2.12
N TYR A 111 -17.64 -12.57 1.14
CA TYR A 111 -18.31 -11.65 0.22
C TYR A 111 -17.84 -11.92 -1.21
N ASP A 112 -18.78 -12.13 -2.14
CA ASP A 112 -18.45 -12.40 -3.53
C ASP A 112 -18.01 -11.11 -4.25
N TYR A 113 -16.70 -10.98 -4.48
CA TYR A 113 -16.08 -9.91 -5.24
C TYR A 113 -15.95 -10.28 -6.73
N GLN A 114 -16.02 -9.24 -7.57
CA GLN A 114 -15.76 -9.30 -9.00
C GLN A 114 -14.90 -8.08 -9.37
N TRP A 115 -13.62 -8.32 -9.61
CA TRP A 115 -12.62 -7.30 -9.94
C TRP A 115 -12.39 -7.22 -11.44
N ARG A 116 -12.05 -6.02 -11.92
CA ARG A 116 -11.77 -5.74 -13.32
C ARG A 116 -10.54 -4.85 -13.43
N ILE A 117 -9.37 -5.47 -13.50
CA ILE A 117 -8.05 -4.85 -13.42
C ILE A 117 -7.57 -4.53 -14.85
N PRO A 118 -7.21 -3.28 -15.19
CA PRO A 118 -6.72 -2.95 -16.52
C PRO A 118 -5.34 -3.57 -16.80
N LEU A 119 -5.17 -4.18 -17.97
CA LEU A 119 -3.89 -4.75 -18.41
C LEU A 119 -2.85 -3.68 -18.80
N SER A 120 -3.30 -2.46 -19.09
CA SER A 120 -2.45 -1.31 -19.41
C SER A 120 -2.88 -0.10 -18.56
N PRO A 121 -2.55 -0.05 -17.26
CA PRO A 121 -2.83 1.08 -16.42
C PRO A 121 -1.99 2.30 -16.84
N THR A 122 -2.57 3.49 -16.73
CA THR A 122 -1.85 4.76 -16.93
C THR A 122 -1.47 5.34 -15.57
N TRP A 123 -0.18 5.61 -15.36
CA TRP A 123 0.30 6.31 -14.18
C TRP A 123 -0.27 7.74 -14.11
N LEU A 124 -0.64 8.18 -12.91
CA LEU A 124 -0.95 9.58 -12.67
C LEU A 124 0.33 10.40 -12.61
N SER A 125 0.27 11.64 -13.10
CA SER A 125 1.39 12.59 -13.00
C SER A 125 1.63 13.10 -11.58
N GLU A 126 0.61 13.06 -10.73
CA GLU A 126 0.64 13.53 -9.34
C GLU A 126 -0.14 12.55 -8.44
N PRO A 127 0.23 12.39 -7.16
CA PRO A 127 -0.57 11.65 -6.20
C PRO A 127 -1.98 12.24 -6.04
N THR A 128 -2.97 11.39 -5.86
CA THR A 128 -4.34 11.81 -5.50
C THR A 128 -4.79 11.10 -4.23
N GLU A 129 -5.71 11.71 -3.49
CA GLU A 129 -6.36 11.07 -2.35
C GLU A 129 -6.98 9.72 -2.72
N ALA A 130 -6.84 8.76 -1.81
CA ALA A 130 -7.45 7.43 -1.88
C ALA A 130 -8.97 7.51 -1.71
N SER A 131 -9.68 6.48 -2.20
CA SER A 131 -11.13 6.36 -1.97
C SER A 131 -11.43 6.22 -0.47
N ALA A 132 -12.16 7.18 0.11
CA ALA A 132 -12.54 7.21 1.53
C ALA A 132 -13.66 6.22 1.94
N ARG A 133 -14.04 5.31 1.03
CA ARG A 133 -15.14 4.34 1.20
C ARG A 133 -14.90 2.99 0.53
N GLY A 134 -13.83 2.83 -0.25
CA GLY A 134 -13.65 1.68 -1.10
C GLY A 134 -12.19 1.30 -1.26
N PRO A 135 -11.94 0.11 -1.84
CA PRO A 135 -10.59 -0.40 -2.02
C PRO A 135 -9.77 0.50 -2.96
N ILE A 136 -8.51 0.68 -2.62
CA ILE A 136 -7.48 1.30 -3.47
C ILE A 136 -6.81 0.26 -4.38
N ALA A 137 -6.76 -1.00 -3.93
CA ALA A 137 -6.21 -2.13 -4.64
C ALA A 137 -6.93 -3.43 -4.25
N VAL A 138 -6.59 -4.50 -4.94
CA VAL A 138 -6.96 -5.88 -4.64
C VAL A 138 -5.69 -6.72 -4.55
N ALA A 139 -5.57 -7.56 -3.53
CA ALA A 139 -4.45 -8.50 -3.37
C ALA A 139 -4.60 -9.73 -4.31
N VAL A 140 -3.55 -10.54 -4.45
CA VAL A 140 -3.56 -11.73 -5.33
C VAL A 140 -4.44 -12.88 -4.84
N ASP A 141 -4.92 -12.85 -3.60
CA ASP A 141 -6.00 -13.70 -3.07
C ASP A 141 -7.40 -13.12 -3.35
N GLY A 142 -7.48 -12.00 -4.07
CA GLY A 142 -8.72 -11.30 -4.40
C GLY A 142 -9.34 -10.53 -3.23
N VAL A 143 -8.66 -10.42 -2.08
CA VAL A 143 -9.10 -9.61 -0.93
C VAL A 143 -8.85 -8.13 -1.21
N PRO A 144 -9.80 -7.22 -0.92
CA PRO A 144 -9.59 -5.79 -1.09
C PRO A 144 -8.53 -5.21 -0.14
N ILE A 145 -7.84 -4.17 -0.61
CA ILE A 145 -6.93 -3.34 0.19
C ILE A 145 -7.49 -1.94 0.30
N PHE A 146 -7.68 -1.45 1.53
CA PHE A 146 -8.17 -0.12 1.87
C PHE A 146 -7.03 0.80 2.34
N HIS A 147 -7.30 2.10 2.40
CA HIS A 147 -6.37 3.11 2.91
C HIS A 147 -6.20 3.01 4.44
N TYR A 148 -5.13 3.59 5.01
CA TYR A 148 -4.75 3.47 6.44
C TYR A 148 -5.81 3.89 7.48
N GLU A 149 -6.85 4.63 7.10
CA GLU A 149 -7.72 5.36 8.03
C GLU A 149 -8.97 4.55 8.38
N ARG A 150 -9.26 4.47 9.67
CA ARG A 150 -10.29 3.61 10.27
C ARG A 150 -11.74 4.10 10.11
N ARG A 151 -11.94 5.38 9.78
CA ARG A 151 -13.27 6.00 9.59
C ARG A 151 -13.60 6.12 8.11
N PRO A 152 -14.85 5.84 7.70
CA PRO A 152 -15.32 6.25 6.38
C PRO A 152 -15.46 7.78 6.31
N ASP A 153 -15.55 8.31 5.09
CA ASP A 153 -16.00 9.70 4.81
C ASP A 153 -15.09 10.84 5.28
N VAL A 154 -13.79 10.58 5.48
CA VAL A 154 -12.79 11.61 5.79
C VAL A 154 -11.77 11.74 4.66
N SER A 155 -11.01 12.84 4.65
CA SER A 155 -9.88 12.99 3.73
C SER A 155 -8.84 11.92 4.00
N THR A 156 -8.34 11.30 2.93
CA THR A 156 -7.30 10.26 2.98
C THR A 156 -5.94 10.80 2.53
N SER A 157 -5.82 12.12 2.39
CA SER A 157 -4.55 12.80 2.12
C SER A 157 -3.54 12.48 3.21
N LEU A 158 -2.31 12.15 2.80
CA LEU A 158 -1.21 11.88 3.71
C LEU A 158 -0.82 13.11 4.55
N ASP A 159 -1.14 14.32 4.09
CA ASP A 159 -0.97 15.56 4.87
C ASP A 159 -1.93 15.64 6.06
N ASN A 160 -3.03 14.89 6.01
CA ASN A 160 -4.02 14.74 7.09
C ASN A 160 -3.82 13.42 7.88
N HIS A 161 -2.64 12.78 7.79
CA HIS A 161 -2.36 11.58 8.57
C HIS A 161 -2.31 11.89 10.06
N GLU A 162 -3.13 11.17 10.83
CA GLU A 162 -3.18 11.26 12.28
C GLU A 162 -3.11 9.85 12.87
N GLN A 163 -2.11 9.59 13.72
CA GLN A 163 -1.88 8.25 14.30
C GLN A 163 -3.12 7.66 15.01
N HIS A 164 -3.96 8.48 15.64
CA HIS A 164 -5.15 7.99 16.33
C HIS A 164 -6.26 7.42 15.40
N ASN A 165 -6.10 7.65 14.08
CA ASN A 165 -7.01 7.18 13.04
C ASN A 165 -6.41 6.07 12.16
N ASP A 166 -5.12 5.77 12.32
CA ASP A 166 -4.39 4.78 11.54
C ASP A 166 -4.60 3.36 12.10
N THR A 167 -5.23 2.47 11.33
CA THR A 167 -5.63 1.11 11.76
C THR A 167 -4.46 0.25 12.22
N VAL A 168 -3.29 0.39 11.60
CA VAL A 168 -2.05 -0.31 11.99
C VAL A 168 -1.64 0.11 13.39
N THR A 169 -1.57 1.43 13.63
CA THR A 169 -1.08 1.97 14.91
C THR A 169 -2.11 1.88 16.04
N GLN A 170 -3.40 1.84 15.71
CA GLN A 170 -4.47 1.51 16.66
C GLN A 170 -4.53 0.01 17.00
N GLY A 171 -3.81 -0.84 16.25
CA GLY A 171 -3.78 -2.29 16.48
C GLY A 171 -5.10 -2.98 16.15
N GLU A 172 -5.82 -2.47 15.14
CA GLU A 172 -7.10 -3.02 14.67
C GLU A 172 -6.92 -4.16 13.68
N LEU A 173 -5.69 -4.35 13.18
CA LEU A 173 -5.30 -5.37 12.21
C LEU A 173 -4.79 -6.64 12.88
N ASP A 174 -5.01 -7.76 12.20
CA ASP A 174 -4.45 -9.06 12.50
C ASP A 174 -2.96 -9.15 12.11
N GLN A 175 -2.34 -10.30 12.37
CA GLN A 175 -0.93 -10.54 12.05
C GLN A 175 -0.61 -10.49 10.54
N CYS A 176 -1.63 -10.58 9.68
CA CYS A 176 -1.51 -10.52 8.23
C CYS A 176 -1.76 -9.12 7.64
N GLY A 177 -2.09 -8.14 8.49
CA GLY A 177 -2.31 -6.75 8.09
C GLY A 177 -3.75 -6.44 7.64
N GLY A 178 -4.72 -7.29 7.97
CA GLY A 178 -6.13 -7.09 7.65
C GLY A 178 -7.09 -7.24 8.83
N HIS A 179 -8.36 -6.95 8.61
CA HIS A 179 -9.43 -7.17 9.57
C HIS A 179 -10.81 -7.20 8.90
N ALA A 180 -11.84 -7.56 9.66
CA ALA A 180 -13.24 -7.42 9.23
C ALA A 180 -13.71 -5.97 9.40
N GLY A 181 -14.16 -5.37 8.31
CA GLY A 181 -14.66 -4.00 8.22
C GLY A 181 -16.08 -3.80 8.74
N GLN A 182 -16.59 -2.58 8.58
CA GLN A 182 -17.97 -2.23 8.98
C GLN A 182 -19.05 -2.99 8.19
N GLY A 183 -18.70 -3.59 7.04
CA GLY A 183 -19.56 -4.46 6.24
C GLY A 183 -19.45 -5.94 6.60
N GLU A 184 -18.66 -6.30 7.62
CA GLU A 184 -18.24 -7.68 7.95
C GLU A 184 -17.33 -8.32 6.86
N ASP A 185 -16.91 -7.52 5.88
CA ASP A 185 -15.95 -7.86 4.84
C ASP A 185 -14.52 -7.89 5.38
N TYR A 186 -13.73 -8.93 5.07
CA TYR A 186 -12.31 -8.90 5.41
C TYR A 186 -11.53 -8.10 4.36
N HIS A 187 -10.64 -7.22 4.83
CA HIS A 187 -9.78 -6.42 3.97
C HIS A 187 -8.45 -6.06 4.64
N TYR A 188 -7.44 -5.84 3.80
CA TYR A 188 -6.12 -5.38 4.22
C TYR A 188 -6.06 -3.86 4.34
N HIS A 189 -5.29 -3.34 5.30
CA HIS A 189 -4.88 -1.92 5.36
C HIS A 189 -3.38 -1.74 5.10
N TYR A 190 -2.67 -2.83 4.83
CA TYR A 190 -1.23 -2.89 4.64
C TYR A 190 -0.89 -3.93 3.56
N ALA A 191 0.40 -4.21 3.38
CA ALA A 191 0.84 -5.33 2.53
C ALA A 191 0.26 -6.63 3.10
N PRO A 192 -0.26 -7.55 2.28
CA PRO A 192 -0.81 -8.82 2.75
C PRO A 192 0.34 -9.78 3.10
N VAL A 193 1.01 -9.52 4.23
CA VAL A 193 2.33 -10.10 4.55
C VAL A 193 2.32 -11.62 4.60
N CYS A 194 1.24 -12.24 5.07
CA CYS A 194 1.11 -13.71 5.13
C CYS A 194 1.06 -14.38 3.75
N LEU A 195 0.68 -13.66 2.68
CA LEU A 195 0.73 -14.20 1.32
C LEU A 195 2.17 -14.35 0.82
N MET A 196 3.12 -13.53 1.34
CA MET A 196 4.52 -13.52 0.91
C MET A 196 5.29 -14.80 1.26
N ASP A 197 4.79 -15.62 2.19
CA ASP A 197 5.42 -16.89 2.56
C ASP A 197 5.38 -17.93 1.44
N LYS A 198 4.36 -17.86 0.56
CA LYS A 198 4.24 -18.69 -0.65
C LYS A 198 4.36 -17.90 -1.97
N HIS A 199 4.11 -16.60 -1.97
CA HIS A 199 4.10 -15.77 -3.17
C HIS A 199 5.51 -15.49 -3.73
N SER A 200 5.65 -15.47 -5.05
CA SER A 200 6.92 -15.11 -5.68
C SER A 200 7.15 -13.59 -5.66
N PRO A 201 8.28 -13.08 -5.13
CA PRO A 201 8.58 -11.65 -5.13
C PRO A 201 8.82 -11.08 -6.55
N ASP A 202 8.97 -11.93 -7.56
CA ASP A 202 9.07 -11.54 -8.97
C ASP A 202 7.69 -11.23 -9.61
N LEU A 203 6.59 -11.45 -8.88
CA LEU A 203 5.22 -11.22 -9.34
C LEU A 203 4.53 -10.17 -8.46
N PRO A 204 3.63 -9.33 -9.01
CA PRO A 204 2.83 -8.39 -8.21
C PRO A 204 2.07 -9.12 -7.10
N ILE A 205 2.06 -8.57 -5.87
CA ILE A 205 1.26 -9.09 -4.75
C ILE A 205 -0.13 -8.44 -4.66
N ALA A 206 -0.30 -7.30 -5.33
CA ALA A 206 -1.57 -6.57 -5.39
C ALA A 206 -1.66 -5.75 -6.68
N PHE A 207 -2.90 -5.47 -7.09
CA PHE A 207 -3.26 -4.73 -8.28
C PHE A 207 -4.11 -3.52 -7.93
N CYS A 208 -3.69 -2.36 -8.43
CA CYS A 208 -4.36 -1.10 -8.22
C CYS A 208 -5.68 -1.00 -8.99
N LEU A 209 -6.73 -0.52 -8.32
CA LEU A 209 -8.07 -0.35 -8.92
C LEU A 209 -8.27 1.08 -9.43
N GLU A 210 -7.84 2.08 -8.66
CA GLU A 210 -7.81 3.48 -9.08
C GLU A 210 -6.54 4.18 -8.57
N ARG A 211 -5.93 5.00 -9.44
CA ARG A 211 -5.07 6.15 -9.05
C ARG A 211 -3.86 5.85 -8.14
N CYS A 212 -3.17 4.74 -8.36
CA CYS A 212 -1.98 4.42 -7.59
C CYS A 212 -0.79 5.30 -7.92
N THR A 213 -0.27 5.98 -6.90
CA THR A 213 1.10 6.51 -6.86
C THR A 213 1.90 5.93 -5.70
N TYR A 214 1.23 5.50 -4.61
CA TYR A 214 1.85 4.81 -3.49
C TYR A 214 0.89 3.75 -2.93
N LEU A 215 1.25 2.47 -3.08
CA LEU A 215 0.70 1.40 -2.27
C LEU A 215 1.88 0.70 -1.58
N LEU A 216 1.72 0.50 -0.28
CA LEU A 216 2.62 -0.23 0.62
C LEU A 216 3.90 0.56 1.01
N ARG A 217 4.01 0.85 2.31
CA ARG A 217 5.27 1.22 3.00
C ARG A 217 5.98 -0.04 3.47
#